data_AF-A0A0B4LHF4-F1
#
_entry.id   AF-A0A0B4LHF4-F1
#
_cell.length_a   1.000
_cell.length_b   1.000
_cell.length_c   1.000
_cell.angle_alpha   90.00
_cell.angle_beta   90.00
_cell.angle_gamma   90.00
#
_symmetry.space_group_name_H-M   'P 1'
#
loop_
_entity.id
_entity.type
_entity.pdbx_description
1 polymer ?
#
loop_
_entity_poly.entity_id
_entity_poly.type
_entity_poly.pdbx_seq_one_letter_code
_entity_poly.pdbx_strand_id
1 'polypeptide(L)'
;VIQSLKALFEGKTTGASIQYTTTQRGRVMLVYEGYRYVVNRQSLKNVFWRCSRYVKHSCRATLVTSKVQEVTLRIAGTPHTHAPEVSSMDLTTDLLDEFPELQ
;
A
#
# COMPACT_ATOMS: atom_id res chain seq x y z
N VAL A 1 22.51 25.88 -15.47
CA VAL A 1 22.05 25.62 -14.07
C VAL A 1 20.71 24.88 -14.11
N ILE A 2 20.69 23.59 -14.48
CA ILE A 2 19.43 22.82 -14.65
C ILE A 2 19.58 21.40 -14.04
N GLN A 3 20.11 21.31 -12.81
CA GLN A 3 20.13 20.04 -12.07
C GLN A 3 19.38 20.08 -10.73
N SER A 4 18.73 21.20 -10.39
CA SER A 4 18.30 21.43 -8.99
C SER A 4 16.81 21.21 -8.70
N LEU A 5 15.96 20.78 -9.65
CA LEU A 5 14.51 20.68 -9.44
C LEU A 5 13.94 19.27 -9.28
N LYS A 6 14.68 18.21 -9.63
CA LYS A 6 14.17 16.82 -9.41
C LYS A 6 14.08 16.44 -7.93
N ALA A 7 14.90 17.04 -7.07
CA ALA A 7 14.97 16.69 -5.64
C ALA A 7 13.87 17.32 -4.76
N LEU A 8 13.11 18.30 -5.26
CA LEU A 8 12.06 18.95 -4.47
C LEU A 8 10.68 18.28 -4.59
N PHE A 9 10.47 17.44 -5.61
CA PHE A 9 9.21 16.72 -5.80
C PHE A 9 9.19 15.33 -5.15
N GLU A 10 10.32 14.82 -4.64
CA GLU A 10 10.36 13.52 -3.94
C GLU A 10 9.81 13.57 -2.51
N GLY A 11 9.53 14.77 -1.97
CA GLY A 11 9.10 14.95 -0.57
C GLY A 11 7.60 15.16 -0.34
N LYS A 12 6.75 15.26 -1.37
CA LYS A 12 5.35 15.67 -1.20
C LYS A 12 4.35 14.55 -1.48
N THR A 13 4.40 13.48 -0.69
CA THR A 13 3.28 12.52 -0.54
C THR A 13 2.18 13.08 0.37
N THR A 14 1.83 14.36 0.29
CA THR A 14 0.81 14.96 1.19
C THR A 14 -0.64 14.77 0.69
N GLY A 15 -0.91 13.69 -0.06
CA GLY A 15 -2.26 13.37 -0.54
C GLY A 15 -2.57 11.88 -0.67
N ALA A 16 -1.61 10.99 -0.39
CA ALA A 16 -1.83 9.55 -0.46
C ALA A 16 -2.31 9.04 0.89
N SER A 17 -3.62 8.86 1.01
CA SER A 17 -4.21 8.20 2.18
C SER A 17 -3.77 6.74 2.21
N ILE A 18 -3.35 6.29 3.39
CA ILE A 18 -3.09 4.88 3.66
C ILE A 18 -4.43 4.23 3.93
N GLN A 19 -4.71 3.12 3.27
CA GLN A 19 -5.90 2.34 3.55
C GLN A 19 -5.54 0.92 3.96
N TYR A 20 -6.22 0.42 4.97
CA TYR A 20 -6.10 -0.98 5.39
C TYR A 20 -7.31 -1.75 4.86
N THR A 21 -7.05 -2.90 4.27
CA THR A 21 -8.09 -3.82 3.78
C THR A 21 -7.75 -5.22 4.25
N THR A 22 -8.74 -6.12 4.24
CA THR A 22 -8.58 -7.50 4.69
C THR A 22 -9.00 -8.43 3.57
N THR A 23 -8.17 -9.42 3.25
CA THR A 23 -8.55 -10.48 2.31
C THR A 23 -9.67 -11.35 2.89
N GLN A 24 -10.42 -12.07 2.04
CA GLN A 24 -11.40 -13.09 2.45
C GLN A 24 -10.87 -14.11 3.46
N ARG A 25 -9.55 -14.34 3.51
CA ARG A 25 -8.89 -15.26 4.45
C ARG A 25 -8.44 -14.59 5.75
N GLY A 26 -8.92 -13.37 6.04
CA GLY A 26 -8.59 -12.62 7.26
C GLY A 26 -7.19 -12.01 7.29
N ARG A 27 -6.44 -12.00 6.17
CA ARG A 27 -5.11 -11.37 6.13
C ARG A 27 -5.22 -9.87 5.84
N VAL A 28 -4.56 -9.07 6.67
CA VAL A 28 -4.46 -7.61 6.50
C VAL A 28 -3.54 -7.26 5.33
N MET A 29 -3.99 -6.32 4.52
CA MET A 29 -3.24 -5.69 3.45
C MET A 29 -3.28 -4.17 3.61
N LEU A 30 -2.26 -3.52 3.09
CA LEU A 30 -2.15 -2.07 3.05
C LEU A 30 -2.23 -1.61 1.60
N VAL A 31 -3.06 -0.61 1.33
CA VAL A 31 -3.19 0.04 0.02
C VAL A 31 -2.60 1.44 0.14
N TYR A 32 -1.67 1.75 -0.77
CA TYR A 32 -0.99 3.04 -0.80
C TYR A 32 -0.62 3.37 -2.25
N GLU A 33 -0.98 4.57 -2.72
CA GLU A 33 -0.74 5.03 -4.10
C GLU A 33 -1.26 4.04 -5.17
N GLY A 34 -2.39 3.37 -4.89
CA GLY A 34 -2.99 2.38 -5.78
C GLY A 34 -2.27 1.02 -5.82
N TYR A 35 -1.24 0.80 -5.01
CA TYR A 35 -0.55 -0.47 -4.87
C TYR A 35 -0.97 -1.19 -3.58
N ARG A 36 -1.17 -2.51 -3.64
CA ARG A 36 -1.41 -3.32 -2.44
C ARG A 36 -0.11 -3.90 -1.93
N TYR A 37 -0.01 -3.92 -0.61
CA TYR A 37 1.11 -4.43 0.14
C TYR A 37 0.64 -5.45 1.17
N VAL A 38 1.45 -6.48 1.35
CA VAL A 38 1.23 -7.54 2.33
C VAL A 38 2.29 -7.48 3.41
N VAL A 39 1.95 -7.93 4.61
CA VAL A 39 2.91 -8.03 5.71
C VAL A 39 4.05 -8.96 5.30
N ASN A 40 5.27 -8.45 5.35
CA ASN A 40 6.50 -9.22 5.17
C ASN A 40 7.08 -9.64 6.52
N ARG A 41 7.26 -8.67 7.42
CA ARG A 41 7.80 -8.87 8.77
C ARG A 41 7.12 -7.91 9.74
N GLN A 42 7.06 -8.29 11.01
CA GLN A 42 6.58 -7.39 12.06
C GLN A 42 7.60 -7.34 13.20
N SER A 43 7.83 -6.15 13.71
CA SER A 43 8.51 -5.93 14.99
C SER A 43 7.52 -5.40 16.02
N LEU A 44 8.04 -5.15 17.24
CA LEU A 44 7.26 -4.54 18.31
C LEU A 44 6.74 -3.15 17.92
N LYS A 45 7.55 -2.37 17.19
CA LYS A 45 7.24 -0.97 16.87
C LYS A 45 6.84 -0.73 15.42
N ASN A 46 7.22 -1.61 14.49
CA ASN A 46 7.04 -1.38 13.05
C ASN A 46 6.45 -2.60 12.35
N VAL A 47 5.72 -2.37 11.27
CA VAL A 47 5.34 -3.40 10.29
C VAL A 47 6.08 -3.13 9.00
N PHE A 48 6.75 -4.16 8.49
CA PHE A 48 7.40 -4.15 7.20
C PHE A 48 6.47 -4.78 6.18
N TRP A 49 6.12 -4.01 5.18
CA TRP A 49 5.21 -4.38 4.11
C TRP A 49 5.98 -4.58 2.82
N ARG A 50 5.64 -5.61 2.04
CA ARG A 50 6.16 -5.82 0.68
C ARG A 50 5.03 -5.74 -0.32
N CYS A 51 5.33 -5.35 -1.56
CA CYS A 51 4.33 -5.35 -2.62
C CYS A 51 3.66 -6.73 -2.78
N SER A 52 2.34 -6.74 -2.97
CA SER A 52 1.55 -7.95 -3.27
C SER A 52 2.05 -8.69 -4.51
N ARG A 53 2.60 -7.94 -5.48
CA ARG A 53 3.15 -8.42 -6.76
C ARG A 53 4.63 -8.81 -6.70
N TYR A 54 5.19 -8.99 -5.50
CA TYR A 54 6.58 -9.42 -5.31
C TYR A 54 6.94 -10.66 -6.15
N VAL A 55 6.07 -11.67 -6.16
CA VAL A 55 6.31 -12.91 -6.93
C VAL A 55 5.97 -12.73 -8.41
N LYS A 56 4.80 -12.16 -8.71
CA LYS A 56 4.26 -12.09 -10.09
C LYS A 56 5.05 -11.15 -11.00
N HIS A 57 5.50 -10.00 -10.48
CA HIS A 57 6.18 -8.95 -11.24
C HIS A 57 7.63 -8.74 -10.77
N SER A 58 8.17 -9.64 -9.95
CA SER A 58 9.49 -9.48 -9.31
C SER A 58 9.63 -8.14 -8.59
N CYS A 59 8.52 -7.59 -8.07
CA CYS A 59 8.46 -6.24 -7.54
C CYS A 59 9.10 -6.16 -6.13
N ARG A 60 10.12 -5.32 -5.97
CA ARG A 60 10.85 -5.18 -4.69
C ARG A 60 10.45 -3.95 -3.87
N ALA A 61 9.35 -3.28 -4.24
CA ALA A 61 8.80 -2.17 -3.48
C ALA A 61 8.38 -2.61 -2.07
N THR A 62 8.77 -1.82 -1.08
CA THR A 62 8.59 -2.10 0.35
C THR A 62 8.05 -0.84 1.04
N LEU A 63 7.27 -1.01 2.10
CA LEU A 63 6.86 0.09 2.97
C LEU A 63 7.10 -0.28 4.42
N VAL A 64 7.24 0.71 5.27
CA VAL A 64 7.31 0.53 6.72
C VAL A 64 6.27 1.43 7.37
N THR A 65 5.41 0.86 8.21
CA THR A 65 4.49 1.64 9.05
C THR A 65 4.86 1.47 10.52
N SER A 66 4.70 2.54 11.30
CA SER A 66 4.81 2.49 12.76
C SER A 66 3.53 1.98 13.40
N LYS A 67 3.66 1.17 14.45
CA LYS A 67 2.55 0.73 15.32
C LYS A 67 2.32 1.67 16.51
N VAL A 68 3.30 2.53 16.81
CA VAL A 68 3.34 3.35 18.04
C VAL A 68 3.03 4.81 17.74
N GLN A 69 3.36 5.27 16.53
CA GLN A 69 3.09 6.65 16.09
C GLN A 69 1.87 6.65 15.19
N GLU A 70 1.02 7.67 15.36
CA GLU A 70 -0.33 7.76 14.79
C GLU A 70 -0.37 7.46 13.29
N VAL A 71 0.50 8.07 12.47
CA VAL A 71 0.70 7.66 11.08
C VAL A 71 2.10 8.08 10.60
N THR A 72 3.07 7.16 10.62
CA THR A 72 4.31 7.34 9.85
C THR A 72 4.48 6.17 8.87
N LEU A 73 4.13 6.41 7.61
CA LEU A 73 4.50 5.53 6.50
C LEU A 73 5.80 6.01 5.90
N ARG A 74 6.70 5.05 5.67
CA ARG A 74 7.97 5.28 4.99
C ARG A 74 8.05 4.38 3.79
N ILE A 75 8.32 4.96 2.63
CA ILE A 75 8.65 4.19 1.43
C ILE A 75 10.05 3.62 1.62
N ALA A 76 10.18 2.30 1.45
CA ALA A 76 11.43 1.58 1.57
C ALA A 76 11.71 0.77 0.30
N GLY A 77 12.97 0.70 -0.12
CA GLY A 77 13.35 -0.10 -1.29
C GLY A 77 13.09 0.60 -2.62
N THR A 78 12.87 -0.20 -3.66
CA THR A 78 12.86 0.25 -5.07
C THR A 78 11.46 0.68 -5.51
N PRO A 79 11.35 1.50 -6.58
CA PRO A 79 10.06 1.77 -7.21
C PRO A 79 9.38 0.49 -7.70
N HIS A 80 8.05 0.57 -7.90
CA HIS A 80 7.29 -0.53 -8.48
C HIS A 80 7.71 -0.82 -9.92
N THR A 81 7.64 -2.10 -10.30
CA THR A 81 7.96 -2.62 -11.64
C THR A 81 6.69 -2.93 -12.45
N HIS A 82 5.55 -2.43 -12.00
CA HIS A 82 4.23 -2.65 -12.58
C HIS A 82 3.33 -1.45 -12.29
N ALA A 83 2.21 -1.36 -13.00
CA ALA A 83 1.21 -0.31 -12.78
C ALA A 83 0.41 -0.53 -11.48
N PRO A 84 -0.21 0.53 -10.93
CA PRO A 84 -1.16 0.43 -9.82
C PRO A 84 -2.33 -0.50 -10.14
N GLU A 85 -2.87 -1.15 -9.11
CA GLU A 85 -3.92 -2.17 -9.22
C GLU A 85 -5.25 -1.77 -8.59
N VAL A 86 -5.27 -0.68 -7.84
CA VAL A 86 -6.47 -0.10 -7.25
C VAL A 86 -6.65 1.26 -7.87
N SER A 87 -7.65 1.40 -8.74
CA SER A 87 -8.23 2.71 -9.00
C SER A 87 -9.16 3.03 -7.83
N SER A 88 -9.30 4.30 -7.46
CA SER A 88 -10.08 4.74 -6.28
C SER A 88 -11.52 4.20 -6.19
N MET A 89 -12.04 3.59 -7.26
CA MET A 89 -13.36 2.97 -7.34
C MET A 89 -13.44 1.51 -6.86
N ASP A 90 -12.36 0.74 -6.80
CA ASP A 90 -12.45 -0.72 -6.61
C ASP A 90 -12.72 -1.17 -5.16
N LEU A 91 -12.69 -0.27 -4.18
CA LEU A 91 -12.89 -0.63 -2.76
C LEU A 91 -14.36 -0.77 -2.35
N THR A 92 -15.31 -0.37 -3.20
CA THR A 92 -16.74 -0.57 -2.97
C THR A 92 -17.23 -1.96 -3.33
N THR A 93 -16.48 -2.70 -4.17
CA THR A 93 -16.89 -4.04 -4.62
C THR A 93 -16.92 -5.05 -3.47
N ASP A 94 -16.04 -4.91 -2.47
CA ASP A 94 -16.02 -5.81 -1.31
C ASP A 94 -17.26 -5.63 -0.39
N LEU A 95 -18.04 -4.54 -0.53
CA LEU A 95 -19.26 -4.30 0.27
C LEU A 95 -20.55 -4.75 -0.43
N LEU A 96 -20.54 -4.98 -1.75
CA LEU A 96 -21.75 -5.36 -2.49
C LEU A 96 -22.01 -6.87 -2.53
N ASP A 97 -21.04 -7.70 -2.11
CA ASP A 97 -21.22 -9.17 -2.07
C ASP A 97 -21.76 -9.67 -0.70
N GLU A 98 -21.84 -8.83 0.33
CA GLU A 98 -22.39 -9.21 1.65
C GLU A 98 -23.91 -9.02 1.79
N PHE A 99 -24.63 -8.74 0.69
CA PHE A 99 -26.09 -8.81 0.67
C PHE A 99 -26.57 -9.68 -0.50
N PRO A 100 -26.54 -11.02 -0.36
CA PRO A 100 -27.57 -11.82 -1.00
C PRO A 100 -28.88 -11.48 -0.28
N GLU A 101 -29.54 -10.41 -0.74
CA GLU A 101 -30.98 -10.35 -0.57
C GLU A 101 -31.60 -11.62 -1.15
N LEU A 102 -32.76 -11.98 -0.59
CA LEU A 102 -33.76 -12.89 -1.12
C LEU A 102 -33.72 -14.32 -0.56
N GLN A 103 -34.36 -14.48 0.60
CA GLN A 103 -35.65 -15.18 0.66
C GLN A 103 -36.57 -14.56 1.72
#